data_AF-A0A975N232-F1
#
_entry.id   AF-A0A975N232-F1
#
_cell.length_a   1.000
_cell.length_b   1.000
_cell.length_c   1.000
_cell.angle_alpha   90.00
_cell.angle_beta   90.00
_cell.angle_gamma   90.00
#
_symmetry.space_group_name_H-M   'P 1'
#
loop_
_entity.id
_entity.type
_entity.pdbx_description
1 polymer ?
#
loop_
_entity_poly.entity_id
_entity_poly.type
_entity_poly.pdbx_seq_one_letter_code
_entity_poly.pdbx_strand_id
1 'polypeptide(L)'
;MRLDVHVAMRLDAEMLLASVGQDLSESGRKCLARTEIRDLEVEDGGASAVLDDPDSELFGVWVGVVNGVLTAECDCADEALDDVCEHAVAVALKALESGFTFSSIPAYAEDDDPEPDTASR
;
A
#
# COMPACT_ATOMS: atom_id res chain seq x y z
N MET A 1 -26.29 13.55 -13.14
CA MET A 1 -26.34 12.35 -12.29
C MET A 1 -24.95 11.74 -12.33
N ARG A 2 -24.07 12.17 -11.42
CA ARG A 2 -22.72 11.57 -11.27
C ARG A 2 -22.92 10.32 -10.43
N LEU A 3 -22.51 9.16 -10.95
CA LEU A 3 -22.39 7.97 -10.14
C LEU A 3 -21.13 8.16 -9.30
N ASP A 4 -21.28 8.67 -8.08
CA ASP A 4 -20.29 8.49 -6.99
C ASP A 4 -20.32 7.02 -6.55
N VAL A 5 -20.05 6.12 -7.49
CA VAL A 5 -19.73 4.74 -7.19
C VAL A 5 -18.22 4.70 -7.16
N HIS A 6 -17.64 4.94 -5.99
CA HIS A 6 -16.36 4.33 -5.68
C HIS A 6 -16.62 2.83 -5.69
N VAL A 7 -16.29 2.19 -6.81
CA VAL A 7 -16.27 0.72 -6.84
C VAL A 7 -15.15 0.34 -5.88
N ALA A 8 -15.51 -0.07 -4.67
CA ALA A 8 -14.59 -0.71 -3.76
C ALA A 8 -14.11 -2.00 -4.44
N MET A 9 -12.98 -1.92 -5.15
CA MET A 9 -12.30 -3.12 -5.63
C MET A 9 -11.83 -3.88 -4.41
N ARG A 10 -12.37 -5.09 -4.23
CA ARG A 10 -11.86 -6.02 -3.24
C ARG A 10 -10.62 -6.68 -3.81
N LEU A 11 -9.47 -6.27 -3.29
CA LEU A 11 -8.22 -6.97 -3.53
C LEU A 11 -8.21 -8.23 -2.66
N ASP A 12 -8.04 -9.40 -3.26
CA ASP A 12 -7.77 -10.65 -2.55
C ASP A 12 -6.32 -11.10 -2.80
N ALA A 13 -5.89 -12.16 -2.10
CA ALA A 13 -4.50 -12.60 -2.15
C ALA A 13 -4.10 -13.12 -3.53
N GLU A 14 -5.01 -13.72 -4.28
CA GLU A 14 -4.73 -14.22 -5.63
C GLU A 14 -4.55 -13.05 -6.60
N MET A 15 -5.43 -12.05 -6.52
CA MET A 15 -5.36 -10.84 -7.33
C MET A 15 -4.11 -10.00 -7.01
N LEU A 16 -3.76 -9.86 -5.73
CA LEU A 16 -2.53 -9.21 -5.28
C LEU A 16 -1.31 -9.85 -5.94
N LEU A 17 -1.17 -11.17 -5.82
CA LEU A 17 0.00 -11.90 -6.32
C LEU A 17 0.06 -11.91 -7.86
N ALA A 18 -1.09 -11.98 -8.52
CA ALA A 18 -1.14 -11.83 -9.97
C ALA A 18 -0.66 -10.44 -10.44
N SER A 19 -0.93 -9.39 -9.65
CA SER A 19 -0.57 -8.01 -10.02
C SER A 19 0.92 -7.71 -9.92
N VAL A 20 1.62 -8.26 -8.92
CA VAL A 20 3.05 -8.03 -8.69
C VAL A 20 3.96 -8.98 -9.47
N GLY A 21 3.41 -10.01 -10.10
CA GLY A 21 4.18 -11.02 -10.84
C GLY A 21 4.82 -12.09 -9.96
N GLN A 22 5.39 -13.11 -10.60
CA GLN A 22 5.85 -14.33 -9.92
C GLN A 22 7.02 -14.07 -8.96
N ASP A 23 8.03 -13.32 -9.39
CA ASP A 23 9.25 -13.13 -8.60
C ASP A 23 8.95 -12.39 -7.29
N LEU A 24 8.23 -11.27 -7.36
CA LEU A 24 7.79 -10.53 -6.17
C LEU A 24 6.78 -11.32 -5.32
N SER A 25 5.91 -12.12 -5.94
CA SER A 25 5.02 -13.03 -5.20
C SER A 25 5.79 -14.03 -4.35
N GLU A 26 6.85 -14.62 -4.90
CA GLU A 26 7.69 -15.57 -4.18
C GLU A 26 8.53 -14.88 -3.09
N SER A 27 9.16 -13.74 -3.41
CA SER A 27 9.93 -12.97 -2.44
C SER A 27 9.07 -12.44 -1.30
N GLY A 28 7.90 -11.89 -1.58
CA GLY A 28 6.97 -11.39 -0.56
C GLY A 28 6.46 -12.49 0.38
N ARG A 29 6.17 -13.69 -0.15
CA ARG A 29 5.82 -14.86 0.69
C ARG A 29 6.98 -15.30 1.58
N LYS A 30 8.21 -15.30 1.06
CA LYS A 30 9.41 -15.62 1.84
C LYS A 30 9.64 -14.58 2.93
N CYS A 31 9.45 -13.30 2.61
CA CYS A 31 9.51 -12.20 3.55
C CYS A 31 8.47 -12.40 4.68
N LEU A 32 7.20 -12.59 4.35
CA LEU A 32 6.13 -12.86 5.32
C LEU A 32 6.44 -14.04 6.27
N ALA A 33 7.10 -15.08 5.75
CA ALA A 33 7.45 -16.26 6.56
C ALA A 33 8.66 -16.05 7.48
N ARG A 34 9.54 -15.08 7.18
CA ARG A 34 10.77 -14.82 7.95
C ARG A 34 10.64 -13.64 8.92
N THR A 35 9.78 -12.67 8.61
CA THR A 35 9.65 -11.41 9.37
C THR A 35 8.48 -11.45 10.34
N GLU A 36 8.58 -10.64 11.40
CA GLU A 36 7.44 -10.36 12.27
C GLU A 36 6.77 -9.06 11.80
N ILE A 37 5.45 -9.09 11.58
CA ILE A 37 4.66 -7.91 11.22
C ILE A 37 3.94 -7.42 12.48
N ARG A 38 4.23 -6.19 12.88
CA ARG A 38 3.69 -5.50 14.06
C ARG A 38 2.84 -4.31 13.64
N ASP A 39 1.99 -3.86 14.57
CA ASP A 39 1.20 -2.63 14.45
C ASP A 39 0.40 -2.54 13.14
N LEU A 40 -0.12 -3.68 12.68
CA LEU A 40 -0.90 -3.76 11.45
C LEU A 40 -2.25 -3.05 11.60
N GLU A 41 -2.46 -2.01 10.81
CA GLU A 41 -3.66 -1.19 10.84
C GLU A 41 -4.13 -0.73 9.45
N VAL A 42 -5.37 -0.24 9.38
CA VAL A 42 -5.96 0.30 8.15
C VAL A 42 -5.67 1.80 8.11
N GLU A 43 -5.01 2.25 7.04
CA GLU A 43 -4.60 3.65 6.86
C GLU A 43 -4.79 4.05 5.39
N ASP A 44 -5.45 5.19 5.14
CA ASP A 44 -5.69 5.73 3.79
C ASP A 44 -6.22 4.74 2.74
N GLY A 45 -7.13 3.84 3.16
CA GLY A 45 -7.72 2.81 2.30
C GLY A 45 -6.78 1.63 1.97
N GLY A 46 -5.57 1.65 2.51
CA GLY A 46 -4.57 0.59 2.48
C GLY A 46 -4.35 -0.07 3.85
N ALA A 47 -3.18 -0.69 3.98
CA ALA A 47 -2.68 -1.30 5.20
C ALA A 47 -1.30 -0.73 5.53
N SER A 48 -1.12 -0.35 6.80
CA SER A 48 0.14 0.16 7.36
C SER A 48 0.64 -0.82 8.41
N ALA A 49 1.95 -1.06 8.47
CA ALA A 49 2.56 -1.93 9.46
C ALA A 49 4.06 -1.66 9.63
N VAL A 50 4.62 -2.22 10.70
CA VAL A 50 6.07 -2.27 10.92
C VAL A 50 6.56 -3.70 10.73
N LEU A 51 7.54 -3.91 9.86
CA LEU A 51 8.25 -5.18 9.73
C LEU A 51 9.49 -5.19 10.61
N ASP A 52 9.63 -6.23 11.41
CA ASP A 52 10.87 -6.60 12.10
C ASP A 52 11.57 -7.68 11.25
N ASP A 53 12.48 -7.26 10.38
CA ASP A 53 13.29 -8.17 9.58
C ASP A 53 14.54 -8.60 10.37
N PRO A 54 14.74 -9.91 10.63
CA PRO A 54 15.82 -10.38 11.48
C PRO A 54 17.22 -10.11 10.91
N ASP A 55 17.33 -9.86 9.60
CA ASP A 55 18.57 -9.60 8.89
C ASP A 55 18.84 -8.09 8.70
N SER A 56 17.94 -7.21 9.15
CA SER A 56 17.99 -5.75 8.94
C SER A 56 17.35 -4.96 10.09
N GLU A 57 17.05 -3.68 9.86
CA GLU A 57 16.35 -2.80 10.80
C GLU A 57 14.81 -2.93 10.66
N LEU A 58 14.07 -2.14 11.44
CA LEU A 58 12.62 -2.02 11.31
C LEU A 58 12.25 -1.25 10.04
N PHE A 59 11.24 -1.72 9.32
CA PHE A 59 10.73 -1.03 8.13
C PHE A 59 9.28 -0.59 8.36
N GLY A 60 9.03 0.72 8.27
CA GLY A 60 7.69 1.25 8.09
C GLY A 60 7.20 0.96 6.67
N VAL A 61 5.99 0.42 6.56
CA VAL A 61 5.42 0.00 5.29
C VAL A 61 3.96 0.37 5.21
N TRP A 62 3.60 1.09 4.17
CA TRP A 62 2.22 1.28 3.73
C TRP A 62 2.02 0.63 2.37
N VAL A 63 0.86 -0.01 2.17
CA VAL A 63 0.46 -0.58 0.88
C VAL A 63 -1.02 -0.31 0.66
N GLY A 64 -1.39 0.15 -0.54
CA GLY A 64 -2.76 0.54 -0.86
C GLY A 64 -3.04 0.48 -2.36
N VAL A 65 -4.28 0.81 -2.73
CA VAL A 65 -4.69 0.88 -4.14
C VAL A 65 -5.03 2.32 -4.51
N VAL A 66 -4.15 2.99 -5.25
CA VAL A 66 -4.31 4.38 -5.66
C VAL A 66 -4.66 4.42 -7.15
N ASN A 67 -5.78 5.06 -7.51
CA ASN A 67 -6.29 5.10 -8.89
C ASN A 67 -6.42 3.70 -9.55
N GLY A 68 -6.76 2.67 -8.77
CA GLY A 68 -6.85 1.30 -9.25
C GLY A 68 -5.52 0.58 -9.47
N VAL A 69 -4.40 1.19 -9.08
CA VAL A 69 -3.05 0.62 -9.15
C VAL A 69 -2.57 0.29 -7.74
N LEU A 70 -1.91 -0.87 -7.57
CA LEU A 70 -1.29 -1.22 -6.31
C LEU A 70 -0.06 -0.34 -6.10
N THR A 71 -0.03 0.37 -4.98
CA THR A 71 1.03 1.32 -4.62
C THR A 71 1.55 0.97 -3.24
N ALA A 72 2.82 1.23 -2.99
CA ALA A 72 3.43 1.01 -1.70
C ALA A 72 4.44 2.10 -1.36
N GLU A 73 4.60 2.34 -0.07
CA GLU A 73 5.64 3.15 0.52
C GLU A 73 6.37 2.26 1.52
N CYS A 74 7.70 2.21 1.42
CA CYS A 74 8.50 1.37 2.29
C CYS A 74 9.84 2.06 2.59
N ASP A 75 10.26 2.04 3.85
CA ASP A 75 11.55 2.59 4.29
C ASP A 75 12.77 1.80 3.76
N CYS A 76 12.57 0.70 3.03
CA CYS A 76 13.69 -0.03 2.46
C CYS A 76 14.40 0.82 1.40
N ALA A 77 15.74 0.77 1.38
CA ALA A 77 16.59 1.52 0.47
C ALA A 77 16.47 1.10 -1.02
N ASP A 78 15.48 0.28 -1.38
CA ASP A 78 15.17 -0.06 -2.76
C ASP A 78 14.43 1.15 -3.37
N GLU A 79 15.20 2.06 -3.97
CA GLU A 79 14.81 3.35 -4.57
C GLU A 79 13.90 3.22 -5.81
N ALA A 80 13.09 2.17 -5.90
CA ALA A 80 12.01 2.14 -6.86
C ALA A 80 10.85 2.97 -6.28
N LEU A 81 11.05 4.29 -6.32
CA LEU A 81 9.97 5.27 -6.17
C LEU A 81 8.85 4.81 -7.11
N ASP A 82 7.73 4.36 -6.55
CA ASP A 82 6.54 3.81 -7.21
C ASP A 82 6.44 2.27 -7.41
N ASP A 83 7.44 1.45 -7.07
CA ASP A 83 7.30 -0.02 -7.19
C ASP A 83 7.06 -0.75 -5.86
N VAL A 84 6.19 -1.75 -5.92
CA VAL A 84 5.83 -2.62 -4.81
C VAL A 84 7.00 -3.57 -4.49
N CYS A 85 7.61 -3.42 -3.31
CA CYS A 85 8.70 -4.27 -2.84
C CYS A 85 8.20 -5.54 -2.11
N GLU A 86 9.13 -6.44 -1.76
CA GLU A 86 8.78 -7.69 -1.05
C GLU A 86 8.15 -7.45 0.34
N HIS A 87 8.54 -6.37 1.04
CA HIS A 87 7.95 -5.97 2.32
C HIS A 87 6.50 -5.54 2.17
N ALA A 88 6.20 -4.76 1.14
CA ALA A 88 4.84 -4.33 0.82
C ALA A 88 3.92 -5.50 0.47
N VAL A 89 4.43 -6.48 -0.30
CA VAL A 89 3.68 -7.73 -0.57
C VAL A 89 3.43 -8.51 0.72
N ALA A 90 4.43 -8.62 1.61
CA ALA A 90 4.28 -9.31 2.89
C ALA A 90 3.19 -8.66 3.77
N VAL A 91 3.18 -7.33 3.87
CA VAL A 91 2.15 -6.58 4.62
C VAL A 91 0.78 -6.76 4.00
N ALA A 92 0.67 -6.64 2.68
CA ALA A 92 -0.61 -6.81 1.99
C ALA A 92 -1.18 -8.22 2.21
N LEU A 93 -0.34 -9.27 2.11
CA LEU A 93 -0.75 -10.64 2.42
C LEU A 93 -1.20 -10.78 3.87
N LYS A 94 -0.46 -10.21 4.82
CA LYS A 94 -0.80 -10.28 6.24
C LYS A 94 -2.11 -9.56 6.56
N ALA A 95 -2.35 -8.41 5.93
CA ALA A 95 -3.61 -7.69 6.02
C ALA A 95 -4.77 -8.56 5.54
N LEU A 96 -4.62 -9.21 4.38
CA LEU A 96 -5.64 -10.10 3.83
C LEU A 96 -5.90 -11.33 4.71
N GLU A 97 -4.85 -11.97 5.24
CA GLU A 97 -4.97 -13.06 6.22
C GLU A 97 -5.70 -12.63 7.50
N SER A 98 -5.55 -11.36 7.88
CA SER A 98 -6.20 -10.75 9.04
C SER A 98 -7.62 -10.25 8.74
N GLY A 99 -8.10 -10.42 7.50
CA GLY A 99 -9.45 -10.05 7.07
C GLY A 99 -9.63 -8.59 6.67
N PHE A 100 -8.54 -7.86 6.40
CA PHE A 100 -8.59 -6.46 5.99
C PHE A 100 -9.14 -6.35 4.57
N THR A 101 -9.77 -5.22 4.27
CA THR A 101 -10.31 -4.94 2.94
C THR A 101 -9.66 -3.69 2.38
N PHE A 102 -8.90 -3.84 1.30
CA PHE A 102 -8.39 -2.72 0.52
C PHE A 102 -9.53 -2.00 -0.19
N SER A 103 -9.48 -0.68 -0.19
CA SER A 103 -10.39 0.16 -0.96
C SER A 103 -9.56 1.07 -1.85
N SER A 104 -9.90 1.14 -3.14
CA SER A 104 -9.19 2.06 -4.01
C SER A 104 -9.56 3.50 -3.66
N ILE A 105 -8.55 4.31 -3.38
CA ILE A 105 -8.69 5.75 -3.21
C ILE A 105 -8.29 6.46 -4.51
N PRO A 106 -8.93 7.60 -4.84
CA PRO A 106 -8.38 8.48 -5.87
C PRO A 106 -6.99 8.93 -5.42
N ALA A 107 -6.04 9.08 -6.35
CA ALA A 107 -4.86 9.88 -6.01
C ALA A 107 -5.37 11.24 -5.58
N TYR A 108 -4.95 11.69 -4.41
CA TYR A 108 -5.09 13.08 -4.04
C TYR A 108 -4.48 13.87 -5.19
N ALA A 109 -5.31 14.65 -5.91
CA ALA A 109 -4.75 15.80 -6.59
C ALA A 109 -4.04 16.54 -5.45
N GLU A 110 -2.72 16.73 -5.56
CA GLU A 110 -1.97 17.67 -4.73
C GLU A 110 -2.95 18.80 -4.41
N ASP A 111 -3.28 19.02 -3.13
CA ASP A 111 -4.19 20.11 -2.77
C ASP A 111 -3.67 21.35 -3.50
N ASP A 112 -4.36 21.76 -4.56
CA ASP A 112 -4.13 23.01 -5.25
C ASP A 112 -4.61 24.02 -4.22
N ASP A 113 -3.71 24.34 -3.28
CA ASP A 113 -3.88 25.37 -2.27
C ASP A 113 -4.28 26.59 -3.09
N PRO A 114 -5.56 27.03 -3.05
CA PRO A 114 -5.94 28.16 -3.86
C PRO A 114 -5.20 29.34 -3.24
N GLU A 115 -4.14 29.79 -3.92
CA GLU A 115 -3.39 30.97 -3.52
C GLU A 115 -4.41 32.04 -3.12
N PRO A 116 -4.37 32.58 -1.88
CA PRO A 116 -5.36 33.53 -1.46
C PRO A 116 -5.27 34.73 -2.41
N ASP A 117 -6.32 34.90 -3.20
CA ASP A 117 -6.52 36.01 -4.12
C ASP A 117 -6.38 37.30 -3.30
N THR A 118 -5.19 37.90 -3.31
CA THR A 118 -4.96 39.23 -2.73
C THR A 118 -5.55 40.29 -3.67
N ALA A 119 -6.83 40.17 -3.98
CA ALA A 119 -7.66 41.26 -4.43
C ALA A 119 -8.11 42.05 -3.18
N SER A 120 -7.26 42.97 -2.73
CA SER A 120 -7.70 44.08 -1.88
C SER A 120 -6.97 45.34 -2.27
N ARG A 121 -7.61 46.03 -3.24
CA ARG A 121 -7.91 47.47 -3.28
C ARG A 121 -6.78 48.50 -3.20
#